data_AF-A0A1I2TCU6-F1
#
_entry.id   AF-A0A1I2TCU6-F1
#
_cell.length_a   1.000
_cell.length_b   1.000
_cell.length_c   1.000
_cell.angle_alpha   90.00
_cell.angle_beta   90.00
_cell.angle_gamma   90.00
#
_symmetry.space_group_name_H-M   'P 1'
#
loop_
_entity.id
_entity.type
_entity.pdbx_description
1 polymer ?
#
loop_
_entity_poly.entity_id
_entity_poly.type
_entity_poly.pdbx_seq_one_letter_code
_entity_poly.pdbx_strand_id
1 'polypeptide(L)'
;MPLPPFLRTDENGQRYLLGVPFGVGAITSEEVRQRNFDPENPALFIPRNAGLGWDLNLGALAVRCGFIRPDDSIPDLEEYIPQSTHTALENGPVVLTAINTVLALSIYRHRGPVASHWGKKWRPDRFSTSTKALALPMAFSYATALWHRLETQRENSGPTVMASANALSLQCLILGVLGAMHQSTHSPDKPAWPLLAGQVALPLVMIGTCVGTVKSALNNLQRVLESERKNVIGS
;
A
#
# COMPACT_ATOMS: atom_id res chain seq x y z
N MET A 1 -12.73 -13.77 36.36
CA MET A 1 -11.28 -13.64 36.63
C MET A 1 -10.90 -12.19 36.32
N PRO A 2 -10.36 -11.41 37.26
CA PRO A 2 -10.00 -10.02 36.99
C PRO A 2 -8.85 -9.97 35.97
N LEU A 3 -8.93 -9.05 35.01
CA LEU A 3 -7.87 -8.85 34.02
C LEU A 3 -6.57 -8.39 34.74
N PRO A 4 -5.40 -8.85 34.32
CA PRO A 4 -4.14 -8.41 34.91
C PRO A 4 -3.94 -6.89 34.74
N PRO A 5 -3.22 -6.21 35.66
CA PRO A 5 -3.19 -4.75 35.75
C PRO A 5 -2.59 -4.03 34.53
N PHE A 6 -1.88 -4.76 33.67
CA PHE A 6 -1.28 -4.27 32.43
C PHE A 6 -2.19 -4.46 31.20
N LEU A 7 -3.31 -5.16 31.36
CA LEU A 7 -4.33 -5.39 30.33
C LEU A 7 -5.57 -4.58 30.66
N ARG A 8 -5.80 -3.53 29.87
CA ARG A 8 -6.98 -2.67 29.99
C ARG A 8 -7.84 -2.85 28.74
N THR A 9 -9.15 -2.81 28.91
CA THR A 9 -10.10 -2.70 27.80
C THR A 9 -10.84 -1.37 27.97
N ASP A 10 -11.02 -0.61 26.89
CA ASP A 10 -11.85 0.59 26.91
C ASP A 10 -13.34 0.28 26.69
N GLU A 11 -14.17 1.32 26.76
CA GLU A 11 -15.62 1.27 26.53
C GLU A 11 -16.01 0.80 25.12
N ASN A 12 -15.10 0.94 24.15
CA ASN A 12 -15.28 0.52 22.77
C ASN A 12 -14.76 -0.90 22.51
N GLY A 13 -14.32 -1.62 23.56
CA GLY A 13 -13.80 -2.99 23.45
C GLY A 13 -12.35 -3.07 22.96
N GLN A 14 -11.64 -1.95 22.78
CA GLN A 14 -10.23 -1.92 22.40
C GLN A 14 -9.36 -2.34 23.58
N ARG A 15 -8.44 -3.27 23.33
CA ARG A 15 -7.52 -3.80 24.35
C ARG A 15 -6.21 -3.02 24.32
N TYR A 16 -5.62 -2.85 25.49
CA TYR A 16 -4.33 -2.19 25.69
C TYR A 16 -3.43 -3.09 26.52
N LEU A 17 -2.19 -3.24 26.09
CA LEU A 17 -1.11 -3.89 26.82
C LEU A 17 -0.08 -2.81 27.19
N LEU A 18 0.13 -2.56 28.49
CA LEU A 18 1.04 -1.50 28.97
C LEU A 18 0.73 -0.11 28.40
N GLY A 19 -0.55 0.20 28.16
CA GLY A 19 -1.00 1.47 27.56
C GLY A 19 -0.84 1.54 26.04
N VAL A 20 -0.29 0.50 25.40
CA VAL A 20 -0.20 0.38 23.94
C VAL A 20 -1.40 -0.40 23.42
N PRO A 21 -2.13 0.09 22.39
CA PRO A 21 -3.25 -0.65 21.83
C PRO A 21 -2.78 -2.00 21.27
N PHE A 22 -3.57 -3.04 21.50
CA PHE A 22 -3.37 -4.37 20.96
C PHE A 22 -4.62 -4.84 20.23
N GLY A 23 -4.51 -4.95 18.90
CA GLY A 23 -5.58 -5.47 18.04
C GLY A 23 -5.39 -6.96 17.75
N VAL A 24 -6.50 -7.70 17.80
CA VAL A 24 -6.60 -9.08 17.28
C VAL A 24 -7.54 -9.16 16.06
N GLY A 25 -8.04 -8.01 15.59
CA GLY A 25 -9.18 -7.90 14.67
C GLY A 25 -8.86 -8.18 13.20
N ALA A 26 -7.61 -8.03 12.75
CA ALA A 26 -7.27 -8.31 11.34
C ALA A 26 -7.39 -9.81 10.97
N ILE A 27 -7.58 -10.69 11.96
CA ILE A 27 -7.83 -12.12 11.76
C ILE A 27 -9.32 -12.37 11.43
N THR A 28 -10.23 -11.45 11.76
CA THR A 28 -11.68 -11.75 11.86
C THR A 28 -12.63 -10.88 11.04
N SER A 29 -12.26 -9.69 10.54
CA SER A 29 -13.21 -8.88 9.73
C SER A 29 -12.57 -7.96 8.68
N GLU A 30 -13.29 -7.84 7.56
CA GLU A 30 -12.91 -7.08 6.36
C GLU A 30 -13.06 -5.56 6.55
N GLU A 31 -14.11 -5.12 7.27
CA GLU A 31 -14.29 -3.73 7.73
C GLU A 31 -13.09 -3.21 8.52
N VAL A 32 -12.46 -4.08 9.31
CA VAL A 32 -11.28 -3.72 10.10
C VAL A 32 -10.04 -3.57 9.22
N ARG A 33 -9.92 -4.27 8.08
CA ARG A 33 -8.79 -4.11 7.13
C ARG A 33 -8.82 -2.77 6.38
N GLN A 34 -9.96 -2.11 6.30
CA GLN A 34 -10.14 -0.85 5.56
C GLN A 34 -9.88 0.41 6.41
N ARG A 35 -9.76 0.28 7.74
CA ARG A 35 -9.59 1.42 8.68
C ARG A 35 -8.36 2.30 8.46
N ASN A 36 -7.36 1.85 7.69
CA ASN A 36 -6.15 2.64 7.46
C ASN A 36 -6.40 3.86 6.54
N PHE A 37 -7.56 3.95 5.87
CA PHE A 37 -7.99 5.13 5.14
C PHE A 37 -9.43 5.47 5.49
N ASP A 38 -9.60 6.31 6.50
CA ASP A 38 -10.89 6.80 6.98
C ASP A 38 -10.82 8.35 7.04
N PRO A 39 -11.29 9.05 5.99
CA PRO A 39 -11.25 10.52 5.92
C PRO A 39 -12.13 11.21 6.97
N GLU A 40 -13.21 10.55 7.41
CA GLU A 40 -14.17 11.10 8.37
C GLU A 40 -13.58 11.14 9.77
N ASN A 41 -12.74 10.16 10.12
CA ASN A 41 -12.05 10.13 11.39
C ASN A 41 -10.84 11.09 11.41
N PRO A 42 -10.86 12.18 12.20
CA PRO A 42 -9.79 13.19 12.20
C PRO A 42 -8.50 12.74 12.92
N ALA A 43 -8.52 11.59 13.61
CA ALA A 43 -7.38 11.06 14.34
C ALA A 43 -6.31 10.54 13.37
N LEU A 44 -5.08 11.07 13.47
CA LEU A 44 -3.96 10.60 12.65
C LEU A 44 -3.44 9.23 13.09
N PHE A 45 -3.45 8.96 14.39
CA PHE A 45 -3.02 7.69 14.92
C PHE A 45 -4.26 6.91 15.36
N ILE A 46 -4.42 5.72 14.79
CA ILE A 46 -5.49 4.78 15.13
C ILE A 46 -4.89 3.50 15.70
N PRO A 47 -5.55 2.81 16.64
CA PRO A 47 -5.10 1.51 17.12
C PRO A 47 -4.86 0.52 15.96
N ARG A 48 -3.77 -0.25 16.02
CA ARG A 48 -3.48 -1.30 15.04
C ARG A 48 -4.58 -2.35 15.00
N ASN A 49 -4.95 -2.75 13.79
CA ASN A 49 -5.92 -3.81 13.54
C ASN A 49 -5.39 -5.20 13.94
N ALA A 50 -4.08 -5.41 13.77
CA ALA A 50 -3.38 -6.59 14.28
C ALA A 50 -2.02 -6.21 14.88
N GLY A 51 -1.76 -6.75 16.06
CA GLY A 51 -0.52 -6.55 16.78
C GLY A 51 -0.56 -5.34 17.72
N LEU A 52 0.63 -4.98 18.21
CA LEU A 52 0.83 -3.90 19.17
C LEU A 52 1.12 -2.58 18.45
N GLY A 53 0.44 -1.52 18.87
CA GLY A 53 0.78 -0.15 18.50
C GLY A 53 -0.32 0.57 17.75
N TRP A 54 0.11 1.57 16.99
CA TRP A 54 -0.73 2.47 16.24
C TRP A 54 -0.43 2.33 14.75
N ASP A 55 -1.46 2.48 13.93
CA ASP A 55 -1.39 2.70 12.50
C ASP A 55 -1.67 4.18 12.20
N LEU A 56 -1.23 4.63 11.03
CA LEU A 56 -1.49 5.97 10.55
C LEU A 56 -2.78 5.96 9.74
N ASN A 57 -3.75 6.79 10.11
CA ASN A 57 -4.92 7.04 9.29
C ASN A 57 -4.52 7.93 8.11
N LEU A 58 -4.40 7.30 6.95
CA LEU A 58 -4.02 7.95 5.71
C LEU A 58 -5.11 8.87 5.16
N GLY A 59 -6.38 8.60 5.49
CA GLY A 59 -7.52 9.45 5.17
C GLY A 59 -7.42 10.79 5.89
N ALA A 60 -7.28 10.76 7.22
CA ALA A 60 -7.10 11.97 8.02
C ALA A 60 -5.86 12.77 7.61
N LEU A 61 -4.76 12.10 7.25
CA LEU A 61 -3.57 12.76 6.73
C LEU A 61 -3.85 13.44 5.38
N ALA A 62 -4.53 12.75 4.46
CA ALA A 62 -4.89 13.31 3.16
C ALA A 62 -5.80 14.54 3.29
N VAL A 63 -6.76 14.50 4.22
CA VAL A 63 -7.63 15.64 4.58
C VAL A 63 -6.80 16.81 5.11
N ARG A 64 -5.89 16.56 6.07
CA ARG A 64 -5.03 17.62 6.64
C ARG A 64 -4.09 18.23 5.61
N CYS A 65 -3.65 17.46 4.62
CA CYS A 65 -2.87 17.94 3.49
C CYS A 65 -3.71 18.62 2.40
N GLY A 66 -5.04 18.67 2.53
CA GLY A 66 -5.95 19.30 1.58
C GLY A 66 -6.15 18.52 0.28
N PHE A 67 -5.88 17.21 0.27
CA PHE A 67 -6.01 16.39 -0.93
C PHE A 67 -7.44 15.92 -1.20
N ILE A 68 -8.22 15.69 -0.14
CA ILE A 68 -9.62 15.22 -0.15
C ILE A 68 -10.38 15.91 0.99
N ARG A 69 -11.71 15.85 0.96
CA ARG A 69 -12.58 16.33 2.03
C ARG A 69 -12.91 15.19 3.02
N PRO A 70 -13.32 15.51 4.26
CA PRO A 70 -13.72 14.49 5.23
C PRO A 70 -14.89 13.62 4.78
N ASP A 71 -15.80 14.15 3.95
CA ASP A 71 -16.96 13.46 3.38
C ASP A 71 -16.63 12.59 2.15
N ASP A 72 -15.38 12.58 1.68
CA ASP A 72 -14.97 11.82 0.50
C ASP A 72 -14.56 10.38 0.87
N SER A 73 -15.49 9.59 1.39
CA SER A 73 -15.27 8.18 1.75
C SER A 73 -15.20 7.28 0.50
N ILE A 74 -14.34 6.25 0.51
CA ILE A 74 -14.26 5.31 -0.63
C ILE A 74 -15.52 4.45 -0.78
N PRO A 75 -16.11 3.88 0.30
CA PRO A 75 -17.35 3.10 0.18
C PRO A 75 -18.49 3.87 -0.47
N ASP A 76 -18.66 5.16 -0.14
CA ASP A 76 -19.75 5.98 -0.71
C ASP A 76 -19.50 6.33 -2.19
N LEU A 77 -18.23 6.32 -2.61
CA LEU A 77 -17.82 6.64 -3.97
C LEU A 77 -17.64 5.39 -4.85
N GLU A 78 -17.78 4.20 -4.30
CA GLU A 78 -17.45 2.93 -4.96
C GLU A 78 -18.21 2.74 -6.27
N GLU A 79 -19.52 3.04 -6.29
CA GLU A 79 -20.38 2.94 -7.48
C GLU A 79 -19.97 3.91 -8.61
N TYR A 80 -19.27 5.00 -8.26
CA TYR A 80 -18.84 6.01 -9.20
C TYR A 80 -17.41 5.83 -9.69
N ILE A 81 -16.67 4.83 -9.21
CA ILE A 81 -15.32 4.53 -9.69
C ILE A 81 -15.40 4.10 -11.17
N PRO A 82 -14.71 4.79 -12.09
CA PRO A 82 -14.78 4.43 -13.50
C PRO A 82 -14.03 3.11 -13.76
N GLN A 83 -14.48 2.36 -14.78
CA GLN A 83 -13.90 1.07 -15.16
C GLN A 83 -12.39 1.12 -15.45
N SER A 84 -11.90 2.26 -15.95
CA SER A 84 -10.47 2.48 -16.18
C SER A 84 -9.66 2.47 -14.87
N THR A 85 -10.21 3.03 -13.78
CA THR A 85 -9.60 3.00 -12.46
C THR A 85 -9.64 1.59 -11.87
N HIS A 86 -10.75 0.86 -11.98
CA HIS A 86 -10.79 -0.56 -11.60
C HIS A 86 -9.74 -1.39 -12.33
N THR A 87 -9.64 -1.22 -13.65
CA THR A 87 -8.65 -1.93 -14.48
C THR A 87 -7.21 -1.60 -14.03
N ALA A 88 -6.93 -0.35 -13.68
CA ALA A 88 -5.63 0.07 -13.18
C ALA A 88 -5.33 -0.51 -11.78
N LEU A 89 -6.30 -0.50 -10.87
CA LEU A 89 -6.18 -1.09 -9.54
C LEU A 89 -5.98 -2.60 -9.60
N GLU A 90 -6.64 -3.28 -10.54
CA GLU A 90 -6.52 -4.72 -10.74
C GLU A 90 -5.15 -5.10 -11.33
N ASN A 91 -4.74 -4.43 -12.40
CA ASN A 91 -3.58 -4.84 -13.19
C ASN A 91 -2.27 -4.19 -12.72
N GLY A 92 -2.35 -3.09 -11.97
CA GLY A 92 -1.20 -2.32 -11.50
C GLY A 92 -0.14 -3.17 -10.78
N PRO A 93 -0.50 -3.97 -9.76
CA PRO A 93 0.46 -4.85 -9.08
C PRO A 93 1.14 -5.87 -10.01
N VAL A 94 0.41 -6.39 -11.00
CA VAL A 94 0.97 -7.32 -12.00
C VAL A 94 1.96 -6.61 -12.93
N VAL A 95 1.63 -5.40 -13.39
CA VAL A 95 2.53 -4.58 -14.20
C VAL A 95 3.82 -4.26 -13.44
N LEU A 96 3.73 -3.88 -12.17
CA LEU A 96 4.92 -3.67 -11.34
C LEU A 96 5.73 -4.95 -11.11
N THR A 97 5.08 -6.11 -11.00
CA THR A 97 5.78 -7.40 -10.93
C THR A 97 6.57 -7.68 -12.20
N ALA A 98 6.00 -7.36 -13.37
CA ALA A 98 6.72 -7.48 -14.64
C ALA A 98 7.93 -6.54 -14.69
N ILE A 99 7.79 -5.29 -14.23
CA ILE A 99 8.90 -4.33 -14.13
C ILE A 99 10.01 -4.86 -13.20
N ASN A 100 9.62 -5.35 -12.01
CA ASN A 100 10.54 -5.97 -11.05
C ASN A 100 11.28 -7.17 -11.67
N THR A 101 10.58 -8.01 -12.44
CA THR A 101 11.17 -9.15 -13.15
C THR A 101 12.19 -8.72 -14.18
N VAL A 102 11.90 -7.69 -14.97
CA VAL A 102 12.83 -7.14 -15.98
C VAL A 102 14.10 -6.62 -15.30
N LEU A 103 13.95 -5.88 -14.20
CA LEU A 103 15.10 -5.36 -13.45
C LEU A 103 15.92 -6.49 -12.81
N ALA A 104 15.26 -7.49 -12.22
CA ALA A 104 15.92 -8.68 -11.66
C ALA A 104 16.69 -9.46 -12.74
N LEU A 105 16.14 -9.58 -13.95
CA LEU A 105 16.82 -10.22 -15.07
C LEU A 105 18.07 -9.45 -15.50
N SER A 106 18.02 -8.12 -15.48
CA SER A 106 19.20 -7.26 -15.73
C SER A 106 20.30 -7.52 -14.70
N ILE A 107 19.96 -7.58 -13.41
CA ILE A 107 20.87 -7.91 -12.30
C ILE A 107 21.44 -9.33 -12.45
N TYR A 108 20.61 -10.30 -12.83
CA TYR A 108 21.04 -11.68 -13.03
C TYR A 108 22.05 -11.80 -14.19
N ARG A 109 21.85 -11.03 -15.27
CA ARG A 109 22.74 -11.02 -16.44
C ARG A 109 24.12 -10.41 -16.18
N HIS A 110 24.27 -9.58 -15.14
CA HIS A 110 25.57 -9.02 -14.75
C HIS A 110 26.61 -10.09 -14.36
N ARG A 111 26.18 -11.30 -13.95
CA ARG A 111 27.02 -12.46 -13.54
C ARG A 111 28.00 -12.23 -12.37
N GLY A 112 28.27 -10.99 -11.99
CA GLY A 112 29.08 -10.63 -10.81
C GLY A 112 28.30 -10.65 -9.49
N PRO A 113 29.00 -10.49 -8.36
CA PRO A 113 28.37 -10.37 -7.05
C PRO A 113 27.49 -9.11 -6.97
N VAL A 114 26.39 -9.20 -6.22
CA VAL A 114 25.40 -8.14 -6.04
C VAL A 114 25.19 -7.89 -4.55
N ALA A 115 24.93 -6.65 -4.15
CA ALA A 115 24.62 -6.31 -2.77
C ALA A 115 23.41 -7.11 -2.27
N SER A 116 23.55 -7.73 -1.10
CA SER A 116 22.50 -8.47 -0.41
C SER A 116 22.15 -7.89 0.96
N HIS A 117 22.98 -6.98 1.47
CA HIS A 117 22.73 -6.24 2.69
C HIS A 117 23.34 -4.84 2.60
N TRP A 118 22.69 -3.90 3.29
CA TRP A 118 23.11 -2.50 3.39
C TRP A 118 23.27 -2.13 4.85
N GLY A 119 24.46 -1.65 5.19
CA GLY A 119 24.82 -1.21 6.53
C GLY A 119 24.54 0.27 6.77
N LYS A 120 25.35 0.87 7.64
CA LYS A 120 25.22 2.30 8.02
C LYS A 120 25.28 3.21 6.78
N LYS A 121 24.49 4.30 6.80
CA LYS A 121 24.37 5.27 5.69
C LYS A 121 23.94 4.64 4.37
N TRP A 122 23.21 3.52 4.42
CA TRP A 122 22.66 2.86 3.24
C TRP A 122 23.72 2.35 2.26
N ARG A 123 24.92 2.06 2.74
CA ARG A 123 26.00 1.53 1.90
C ARG A 123 25.99 0.01 1.87
N PRO A 124 26.22 -0.63 0.70
CA PRO A 124 26.42 -2.07 0.64
C PRO A 124 27.58 -2.51 1.55
N ASP A 125 27.37 -3.55 2.35
CA ASP A 125 28.41 -4.14 3.20
C ASP A 125 28.52 -5.67 3.03
N ARG A 126 27.52 -6.31 2.42
CA ARG A 126 27.52 -7.72 2.06
C ARG A 126 27.10 -7.92 0.62
N PHE A 127 27.82 -8.81 -0.05
CA PHE A 127 27.54 -9.21 -1.43
C PHE A 127 27.29 -10.71 -1.50
N SER A 128 26.47 -11.11 -2.45
CA SER A 128 26.14 -12.50 -2.72
C SER A 128 26.00 -12.72 -4.23
N THR A 129 25.89 -13.99 -4.64
CA THR A 129 25.53 -14.31 -6.03
C THR A 129 24.13 -13.77 -6.35
N SER A 130 23.91 -13.33 -7.59
CA SER A 130 22.64 -12.74 -8.03
C SER A 130 21.45 -13.66 -7.72
N THR A 131 21.57 -14.97 -7.92
CA THR A 131 20.50 -15.93 -7.63
C THR A 131 20.08 -15.92 -6.17
N LYS A 132 21.06 -15.97 -5.24
CA LYS A 132 20.76 -15.97 -3.80
C LYS A 132 20.20 -14.61 -3.35
N ALA A 133 20.75 -13.53 -3.88
CA ALA A 133 20.35 -12.18 -3.52
C ALA A 133 18.92 -11.84 -4.02
N LEU A 134 18.56 -12.29 -5.22
CA LEU A 134 17.25 -12.03 -5.84
C LEU A 134 16.13 -12.94 -5.33
N ALA A 135 16.46 -14.07 -4.70
CA ALA A 135 15.47 -15.06 -4.28
C ALA A 135 14.37 -14.46 -3.39
N LEU A 136 14.76 -13.71 -2.35
CA LEU A 136 13.80 -13.16 -1.39
C LEU A 136 12.95 -12.02 -1.98
N PRO A 137 13.53 -10.96 -2.61
CA PRO A 137 12.72 -9.89 -3.21
C PRO A 137 11.76 -10.39 -4.28
N MET A 138 12.20 -11.33 -5.13
CA MET A 138 11.35 -11.87 -6.18
C MET A 138 10.25 -12.78 -5.62
N ALA A 139 10.55 -13.61 -4.61
CA ALA A 139 9.53 -14.40 -3.94
C ALA A 139 8.44 -13.50 -3.34
N PHE A 140 8.82 -12.41 -2.67
CA PHE A 140 7.87 -11.43 -2.14
C PHE A 140 7.09 -10.71 -3.25
N SER A 141 7.71 -10.37 -4.38
CA SER A 141 7.03 -9.71 -5.51
C SER A 141 5.94 -10.60 -6.09
N TYR A 142 6.25 -11.87 -6.37
CA TYR A 142 5.26 -12.81 -6.88
C TYR A 142 4.20 -13.14 -5.83
N ALA A 143 4.58 -13.34 -4.56
CA ALA A 143 3.61 -13.60 -3.49
C ALA A 143 2.62 -12.45 -3.32
N THR A 144 3.08 -11.20 -3.38
CA THR A 144 2.22 -10.01 -3.26
C THR A 144 1.24 -9.91 -4.43
N ALA A 145 1.72 -10.14 -5.67
CA ALA A 145 0.85 -10.12 -6.84
C ALA A 145 -0.16 -11.27 -6.84
N LEU A 146 0.25 -12.47 -6.41
CA LEU A 146 -0.63 -13.61 -6.28
C LEU A 146 -1.69 -13.36 -5.21
N TRP A 147 -1.28 -12.87 -4.04
CA TRP A 147 -2.20 -12.52 -2.95
C TRP A 147 -3.26 -11.52 -3.43
N HIS A 148 -2.84 -10.44 -4.09
CA HIS A 148 -3.75 -9.43 -4.64
C HIS A 148 -4.72 -10.01 -5.69
N ARG A 149 -4.24 -10.90 -6.56
CA ARG A 149 -5.08 -11.60 -7.55
C ARG A 149 -6.11 -12.52 -6.90
N LEU A 150 -5.71 -13.29 -5.90
CA LEU A 150 -6.61 -14.16 -5.15
C LEU A 150 -7.66 -13.36 -4.39
N GLU A 151 -7.26 -12.22 -3.82
CA GLU A 151 -8.18 -11.31 -3.13
C GLU A 151 -9.22 -10.76 -4.11
N THR A 152 -8.77 -10.25 -5.25
CA THR A 152 -9.66 -9.70 -6.29
C THR A 152 -10.64 -10.76 -6.83
N GLN A 153 -10.26 -12.03 -6.86
CA GLN A 153 -11.15 -13.12 -7.29
C GLN A 153 -12.16 -13.57 -6.23
N ARG A 154 -11.87 -13.32 -4.95
CA ARG A 154 -12.80 -13.63 -3.85
C ARG A 154 -13.89 -12.58 -3.74
N GLU A 155 -13.56 -11.34 -4.09
CA GLU A 155 -14.48 -10.21 -4.05
C GLU A 155 -15.40 -10.22 -5.28
N ASN A 156 -16.73 -10.31 -5.06
CA ASN A 156 -17.69 -10.25 -6.17
C ASN A 156 -17.75 -8.86 -6.82
N SER A 157 -17.33 -7.82 -6.11
CA SER A 157 -17.37 -6.42 -6.54
C SER A 157 -16.08 -5.93 -7.24
N GLY A 158 -15.04 -6.79 -7.34
CA GLY A 158 -13.75 -6.45 -7.93
C GLY A 158 -12.67 -6.04 -6.92
N PRO A 159 -11.55 -5.43 -7.35
CA PRO A 159 -10.41 -5.20 -6.47
C PRO A 159 -10.70 -4.10 -5.44
N THR A 160 -10.58 -4.41 -4.15
CA THR A 160 -10.67 -3.37 -3.11
C THR A 160 -9.51 -2.37 -3.24
N VAL A 161 -9.82 -1.08 -3.18
CA VAL A 161 -8.84 0.02 -3.35
C VAL A 161 -7.66 -0.14 -2.39
N MET A 162 -7.95 -0.52 -1.14
CA MET A 162 -6.94 -0.72 -0.10
C MET A 162 -6.03 -1.92 -0.39
N ALA A 163 -6.55 -3.04 -0.89
CA ALA A 163 -5.72 -4.18 -1.26
C ALA A 163 -4.78 -3.83 -2.43
N SER A 164 -5.30 -3.14 -3.44
CA SER A 164 -4.49 -2.64 -4.56
C SER A 164 -3.43 -1.63 -4.09
N ALA A 165 -3.77 -0.70 -3.21
CA ALA A 165 -2.83 0.29 -2.67
C ALA A 165 -1.69 -0.35 -1.85
N ASN A 166 -2.02 -1.34 -1.01
CA ASN A 166 -1.02 -2.14 -0.29
C ASN A 166 -0.12 -2.94 -1.23
N ALA A 167 -0.72 -3.60 -2.24
CA ALA A 167 0.04 -4.39 -3.21
C ALA A 167 0.98 -3.50 -4.04
N LEU A 168 0.50 -2.37 -4.55
CA LEU A 168 1.30 -1.39 -5.31
C LEU A 168 2.46 -0.84 -4.48
N SER A 169 2.20 -0.44 -3.25
CA SER A 169 3.22 0.14 -2.37
C SER A 169 4.30 -0.88 -1.98
N LEU A 170 3.94 -2.13 -1.71
CA LEU A 170 4.90 -3.23 -1.51
C LEU A 170 5.72 -3.51 -2.78
N GLN A 171 5.10 -3.50 -3.97
CA GLN A 171 5.83 -3.67 -5.22
C GLN A 171 6.83 -2.53 -5.48
N CYS A 172 6.49 -1.29 -5.11
CA CYS A 172 7.40 -0.14 -5.19
C CYS A 172 8.56 -0.25 -4.18
N LEU A 173 8.32 -0.78 -2.97
CA LEU A 173 9.40 -1.07 -2.03
C LEU A 173 10.38 -2.09 -2.64
N ILE A 174 9.86 -3.17 -3.23
CA ILE A 174 10.67 -4.19 -3.90
C ILE A 174 11.45 -3.58 -5.07
N LEU A 175 10.83 -2.71 -5.86
CA LEU A 175 11.50 -1.99 -6.93
C LEU A 175 12.66 -1.15 -6.41
N GLY A 176 12.52 -0.49 -5.26
CA GLY A 176 13.59 0.24 -4.59
C GLY A 176 14.76 -0.67 -4.15
N VAL A 177 14.44 -1.84 -3.60
CA VAL A 177 15.44 -2.86 -3.24
C VAL A 177 16.17 -3.35 -4.49
N LEU A 178 15.46 -3.72 -5.56
CA LEU A 178 16.05 -4.16 -6.82
C LEU A 178 16.86 -3.04 -7.48
N GLY A 179 16.40 -1.78 -7.39
CA GLY A 179 17.15 -0.61 -7.85
C GLY A 179 18.46 -0.44 -7.10
N ALA A 180 18.48 -0.66 -5.79
CA ALA A 180 19.69 -0.62 -4.98
C ALA A 180 20.66 -1.77 -5.35
N MET A 181 20.12 -2.96 -5.61
CA MET A 181 20.90 -4.10 -6.11
C MET A 181 21.51 -3.79 -7.48
N HIS A 182 20.72 -3.26 -8.42
CA HIS A 182 21.19 -2.87 -9.75
C HIS A 182 22.23 -1.74 -9.69
N GLN A 183 22.06 -0.76 -8.81
CA GLN A 183 23.05 0.29 -8.58
C GLN A 183 24.38 -0.30 -8.09
N SER A 184 24.34 -1.30 -7.20
CA SER A 184 25.54 -1.94 -6.65
C SER A 184 26.41 -2.63 -7.70
N THR A 185 25.83 -3.02 -8.86
CA THR A 185 26.61 -3.62 -9.95
C THR A 185 27.49 -2.61 -10.70
N HIS A 186 27.15 -1.32 -10.63
CA HIS A 186 27.89 -0.25 -11.32
C HIS A 186 28.63 0.69 -10.36
N SER A 187 28.18 0.78 -9.11
CA SER A 187 28.72 1.72 -8.11
C SER A 187 28.60 1.14 -6.70
N PRO A 188 29.41 0.12 -6.35
CA PRO A 188 29.30 -0.61 -5.08
C PRO A 188 29.58 0.24 -3.85
N ASP A 189 30.36 1.33 -3.97
CA ASP A 189 30.74 2.18 -2.83
C ASP A 189 29.74 3.31 -2.51
N LYS A 190 28.72 3.48 -3.36
CA LYS A 190 27.75 4.58 -3.24
C LYS A 190 26.59 4.20 -2.30
N PRO A 191 26.01 5.18 -1.58
CA PRO A 191 24.79 4.95 -0.82
C PRO A 191 23.63 4.58 -1.76
N ALA A 192 22.84 3.61 -1.32
CA ALA A 192 21.71 3.05 -2.06
C ALA A 192 20.46 3.92 -1.93
N TRP A 193 20.47 5.08 -2.58
CA TRP A 193 19.29 5.96 -2.64
C TRP A 193 18.00 5.29 -3.13
N PRO A 194 18.02 4.31 -4.07
CA PRO A 194 16.81 3.59 -4.46
C PRO A 194 16.16 2.84 -3.29
N LEU A 195 16.94 2.35 -2.32
CA LEU A 195 16.41 1.67 -1.13
C LEU A 195 15.59 2.66 -0.26
N LEU A 196 16.12 3.86 -0.05
CA LEU A 196 15.41 4.92 0.65
C LEU A 196 14.15 5.36 -0.13
N ALA A 197 14.27 5.53 -1.45
CA ALA A 197 13.14 5.86 -2.30
C ALA A 197 12.02 4.81 -2.20
N GLY A 198 12.35 3.52 -2.17
CA GLY A 198 11.38 2.45 -1.96
C GLY A 198 10.66 2.51 -0.61
N GLN A 199 11.36 2.87 0.47
CA GLN A 199 10.74 3.04 1.79
C GLN A 199 9.81 4.25 1.86
N VAL A 200 10.20 5.36 1.24
CA VAL A 200 9.37 6.57 1.16
C VAL A 200 8.18 6.36 0.23
N ALA A 201 8.34 5.57 -0.83
CA ALA A 201 7.28 5.23 -1.77
C ALA A 201 6.15 4.44 -1.09
N LEU A 202 6.42 3.67 -0.03
CA LEU A 202 5.41 2.86 0.65
C LEU A 202 4.18 3.67 1.11
N PRO A 203 4.31 4.67 2.01
CA PRO A 203 3.18 5.50 2.41
C PRO A 203 2.67 6.40 1.27
N LEU A 204 3.55 6.88 0.40
CA LEU A 204 3.16 7.81 -0.68
C LEU A 204 2.30 7.15 -1.75
N VAL A 205 2.66 5.94 -2.18
CA VAL A 205 1.87 5.16 -3.14
C VAL A 205 0.54 4.79 -2.52
N MET A 206 0.53 4.39 -1.24
CA MET A 206 -0.71 4.03 -0.57
C MET A 206 -1.70 5.21 -0.50
N ILE A 207 -1.24 6.38 -0.05
CA ILE A 207 -2.04 7.63 -0.03
C ILE A 207 -2.45 8.01 -1.45
N GLY A 208 -1.49 8.02 -2.39
CA GLY A 208 -1.69 8.46 -3.76
C GLY A 208 -2.71 7.61 -4.51
N THR A 209 -2.69 6.28 -4.31
CA THR A 209 -3.70 5.37 -4.87
C THR A 209 -5.09 5.67 -4.31
N CYS A 210 -5.22 5.81 -2.99
CA CYS A 210 -6.54 6.09 -2.37
C CYS A 210 -7.10 7.45 -2.80
N VAL A 211 -6.30 8.51 -2.67
CA VAL A 211 -6.66 9.87 -3.10
C VAL A 211 -6.94 9.93 -4.61
N GLY A 212 -6.13 9.24 -5.41
CA GLY A 212 -6.31 9.17 -6.86
C GLY A 212 -7.64 8.52 -7.25
N THR A 213 -8.01 7.43 -6.56
CA THR A 213 -9.30 6.77 -6.76
C THR A 213 -10.47 7.68 -6.36
N VAL A 214 -10.41 8.32 -5.19
CA VAL A 214 -11.43 9.28 -4.74
C VAL A 214 -11.64 10.39 -5.78
N LYS A 215 -10.55 11.02 -6.24
CA LYS A 215 -10.62 12.07 -7.27
C LYS A 215 -11.15 11.56 -8.60
N SER A 216 -10.81 10.33 -8.98
CA SER A 216 -11.33 9.70 -10.19
C SER A 216 -12.85 9.50 -10.12
N ALA A 217 -13.34 8.99 -8.98
CA ALA A 217 -14.76 8.77 -8.74
C ALA A 217 -15.55 10.09 -8.72
N LEU A 218 -15.07 11.12 -8.01
CA LEU A 218 -15.71 12.44 -7.98
C LEU A 218 -15.79 13.08 -9.37
N ASN A 219 -14.72 12.99 -10.16
CA ASN A 219 -14.73 13.50 -11.54
C ASN A 219 -15.73 12.75 -12.43
N ASN A 220 -15.92 11.45 -12.20
CA ASN A 220 -16.90 10.66 -12.93
C ASN A 220 -18.34 11.01 -12.49
N LEU A 221 -18.58 11.11 -11.18
CA LEU A 221 -19.86 11.55 -10.61
C LEU A 221 -20.28 12.92 -11.16
N GLN A 222 -19.37 13.89 -11.21
CA GLN A 222 -19.67 15.20 -11.78
C GLN A 222 -20.11 15.11 -13.24
N ARG A 223 -19.47 14.25 -14.06
CA ARG A 223 -19.86 14.05 -15.46
C ARG A 223 -21.24 13.42 -15.59
N VAL A 224 -21.59 12.46 -14.74
CA VAL A 224 -22.91 11.84 -14.70
C VAL A 224 -23.97 12.90 -14.38
N LEU A 225 -23.79 13.67 -13.31
CA LEU A 225 -24.71 14.74 -12.90
C LEU A 225 -24.87 15.84 -13.97
N GLU A 226 -23.78 16.21 -14.65
CA GLU A 226 -23.84 17.16 -15.77
C GLU A 226 -24.62 16.61 -16.98
N SER A 227 -24.51 15.30 -17.25
CA SER A 227 -25.25 14.65 -18.32
C SER A 227 -26.75 14.59 -18.03
N GLU A 228 -27.12 14.27 -16.79
CA GLU A 228 -28.52 14.22 -16.34
C GLU A 228 -29.16 15.61 -16.38
N ARG A 229 -28.44 16.64 -15.90
CA ARG A 229 -28.90 18.03 -15.95
C ARG A 229 -29.21 18.46 -17.39
N LYS A 230 -28.36 18.12 -18.35
CA LYS A 230 -28.58 18.46 -19.77
C LYS A 230 -29.82 17.76 -20.33
N ASN A 231 -30.07 16.51 -19.93
CA ASN A 231 -31.26 15.77 -20.36
C ASN A 231 -32.56 16.37 -19.80
N VAL A 232 -32.54 16.89 -18.56
CA VAL A 232 -33.71 17.51 -17.92
C VAL A 232 -34.03 18.90 -18.47
N ILE A 233 -33.02 19.69 -18.85
CA ILE A 233 -33.23 21.06 -19.39
C ILE A 233 -33.48 21.04 -20.91
N GLY A 234 -33.01 20.00 -21.60
CA GLY A 234 -33.21 19.80 -23.05
C GLY A 234 -34.55 19.17 -23.45
N SER A 235 -35.36 18.73 -22.48
CA SER A 235 -36.75 18.25 -22.63
C SER A 235 -37.76 19.33 -22.26
#